data_AF-A0A7Y5CNC2-F1
#
_entry.id   AF-A0A7Y5CNC2-F1
#
_cell.length_a   1.000
_cell.length_b   1.000
_cell.length_c   1.000
_cell.angle_alpha   90.00
_cell.angle_beta   90.00
_cell.angle_gamma   90.00
#
_symmetry.space_group_name_H-M   'P 1'
#
loop_
_entity.id
_entity.type
_entity.pdbx_description
1 polymer ?
#
loop_
_entity_poly.entity_id
_entity_poly.type
_entity_poly.pdbx_seq_one_letter_code
_entity_poly.pdbx_strand_id
1 'polypeptide(L)'
;MRHPKSDGCQLGFFGVLQTWARDLAYHPHLHFIVAGGGLSPDGMRWLPVRGKFLVPVKALSKIFRAKFRDALKKKPELFSQVPSETWKKDWVVDCRPHGSGERALKYLAPYIFRVAISNRRLLRLENGNVTFQYRDGETKRFRTKTVAAEEFTP
;
A
#
# COMPACT_ATOMS: atom_id res chain seq x y z
N MET A 1 -5.25 24.37 17.21
CA MET A 1 -4.18 23.51 17.74
C MET A 1 -3.18 23.25 16.61
N ARG A 2 -2.01 23.90 16.62
CA ARG A 2 -0.99 23.74 15.56
C ARG A 2 -0.34 22.36 15.73
N HIS A 3 -0.46 21.49 14.72
CA HIS A 3 0.37 20.29 14.66
C HIS A 3 1.82 20.74 14.46
N PRO A 4 2.78 20.28 15.29
CA PRO A 4 4.17 20.61 15.06
C PRO A 4 4.55 20.03 13.70
N LYS A 5 5.00 20.91 12.79
CA LYS A 5 5.67 20.46 11.58
C LYS A 5 6.87 19.62 12.04
N SER A 6 7.19 18.57 11.29
CA SER A 6 8.49 17.92 11.39
C SER A 6 9.53 18.97 10.99
N ASP A 7 9.98 19.78 11.95
CA ASP A 7 10.81 20.95 11.69
C ASP A 7 12.14 20.49 11.09
N GLY A 8 12.24 20.59 9.76
CA GLY A 8 13.46 20.44 8.98
C GLY A 8 14.09 19.05 8.90
N CYS A 9 13.53 18.01 9.54
CA CYS A 9 14.17 16.70 9.53
C CYS A 9 14.04 15.98 8.17
N GLN A 10 15.10 15.29 7.75
CA GLN A 10 15.10 14.43 6.58
C GLN A 10 14.40 13.11 6.94
N LEU A 11 13.20 12.92 6.40
CA LEU A 11 12.40 11.73 6.60
C LEU A 11 12.84 10.58 5.69
N GLY A 12 12.75 9.36 6.20
CA GLY A 12 12.95 8.12 5.44
C GLY A 12 11.65 7.36 5.25
N PHE A 13 11.46 6.79 4.07
CA PHE A 13 10.39 5.84 3.78
C PHE A 13 10.83 4.82 2.72
N PHE A 14 10.11 3.71 2.66
CA PHE A 14 10.12 2.82 1.50
C PHE A 14 8.69 2.45 1.15
N GLY A 15 8.46 2.17 -0.13
CA GLY A 15 7.15 1.91 -0.69
C GLY A 15 7.15 0.72 -1.62
N VAL A 16 6.04 -0.01 -1.66
CA VAL A 16 5.82 -1.13 -2.57
C VAL A 16 4.48 -0.93 -3.28
N LEU A 17 4.49 -1.03 -4.60
CA LEU A 17 3.28 -1.13 -5.42
C LEU A 17 2.88 -2.59 -5.52
N GLN A 18 1.61 -2.86 -5.25
CA GLN A 18 1.00 -4.15 -5.47
C GLN A 18 -0.24 -4.00 -6.35
N THR A 19 -0.34 -4.80 -7.40
CA THR A 19 -1.41 -4.70 -8.42
C THR A 19 -2.54 -5.71 -8.25
N TRP A 20 -2.46 -6.59 -7.24
CA TRP A 20 -3.42 -7.67 -7.03
C TRP A 20 -3.89 -7.79 -5.57
N ALA A 21 -5.11 -8.30 -5.41
CA ALA A 21 -5.67 -8.72 -4.14
C ALA A 21 -5.28 -10.16 -3.79
N ARG A 22 -5.70 -10.63 -2.61
CA ARG A 22 -5.36 -11.98 -2.12
C ARG A 22 -5.94 -13.10 -2.99
N ASP A 23 -7.03 -12.81 -3.70
CA ASP A 23 -7.70 -13.69 -4.65
C ASP A 23 -7.20 -13.48 -6.09
N LEU A 24 -6.10 -12.74 -6.26
CA LEU A 24 -5.48 -12.38 -7.55
C LEU A 24 -6.32 -11.46 -8.45
N ALA A 25 -7.42 -10.90 -7.94
CA ALA A 25 -8.14 -9.86 -8.67
C ALA A 25 -7.30 -8.58 -8.78
N TYR A 26 -7.42 -7.86 -9.89
CA TYR A 26 -6.75 -6.58 -10.10
C TYR A 26 -7.15 -5.57 -9.01
N HIS A 27 -6.16 -5.13 -8.24
CA HIS A 27 -6.34 -4.26 -7.08
C HIS A 27 -5.05 -3.45 -6.81
N PRO A 28 -4.76 -2.42 -7.62
CA PRO A 28 -3.58 -1.58 -7.44
C PRO A 28 -3.63 -0.78 -6.13
N HIS A 29 -2.65 -1.01 -5.26
CA HIS A 29 -2.50 -0.31 -3.99
C HIS A 29 -1.03 -0.16 -3.61
N LEU A 30 -0.73 0.88 -2.83
CA LEU A 30 0.61 1.20 -2.36
C LEU A 30 0.71 0.94 -0.86
N HIS A 31 1.77 0.26 -0.45
CA HIS A 31 2.14 0.15 0.96
C HIS A 31 3.37 1.00 1.21
N PHE A 32 3.31 1.89 2.20
CA PHE A 32 4.45 2.67 2.64
C PHE A 32 4.77 2.39 4.10
N ILE A 33 6.06 2.28 4.41
CA ILE A 33 6.58 2.37 5.76
C ILE A 33 7.38 3.65 5.86
N VAL A 34 6.94 4.53 6.74
CA VAL A 34 7.55 5.83 6.98
C VAL A 34 8.07 5.84 8.41
N ALA A 35 9.30 6.29 8.59
CA ALA A 35 9.91 6.34 9.90
C ALA A 35 9.20 7.37 10.82
N GLY A 36 9.11 7.07 12.12
CA GLY A 36 8.47 7.94 13.13
C GLY A 36 9.30 9.16 13.51
N GLY A 37 10.15 9.66 12.61
CA GLY A 37 11.15 10.69 12.82
C GLY A 37 12.03 10.82 11.59
N GLY A 38 13.06 11.64 11.68
CA GLY A 38 14.03 11.84 10.61
C GLY A 38 15.37 12.29 11.14
N LEU A 39 16.38 12.36 10.28
CA LEU A 39 17.67 12.96 10.64
C LEU A 39 17.54 14.48 10.70
N SER A 40 18.27 15.15 11.59
CA SER A 40 18.44 16.61 11.56
C SER A 40 18.97 17.08 10.20
N PRO A 41 18.80 18.36 9.83
CA PRO A 41 19.32 18.88 8.56
C PRO A 41 20.82 18.63 8.34
N ASP A 42 21.60 18.57 9.43
CA ASP A 42 23.03 18.25 9.43
C ASP A 42 23.34 16.74 9.36
N GLY A 43 22.32 15.87 9.38
CA GLY A 43 22.45 14.41 9.36
C GLY A 43 22.91 13.77 10.68
N MET A 44 23.23 14.56 11.70
CA MET A 44 23.97 14.09 12.88
C MET A 44 23.10 13.55 14.01
N ARG A 45 21.81 13.88 14.03
CA ARG A 45 20.90 13.55 15.14
C ARG A 45 19.59 12.99 14.64
N TRP A 46 19.05 12.02 15.37
CA TRP A 46 17.69 11.55 15.17
C TRP A 46 16.69 12.50 15.84
N LEU A 47 15.74 13.00 15.06
CA LEU A 47 14.64 13.86 15.51
C LEU A 47 13.32 13.06 15.44
N PRO A 48 12.80 12.58 16.59
CA PRO A 48 11.54 11.85 16.62
C PRO A 48 10.36 12.81 16.37
N VAL A 49 9.33 12.32 15.69
CA VAL A 49 8.09 13.08 15.57
C VAL A 49 7.29 13.01 16.85
N ARG A 50 6.72 14.16 17.23
CA ARG A 50 5.86 14.27 18.41
C ARG A 50 4.48 13.68 18.10
N GLY A 51 4.17 12.54 18.72
CA GLY A 51 2.87 11.87 18.60
C GLY A 51 2.92 10.57 17.78
N LYS A 52 1.75 10.01 17.48
CA LYS A 52 1.64 8.70 16.83
C LYS A 52 1.82 8.73 15.30
N PHE A 53 1.67 9.89 14.67
CA PHE A 53 1.66 10.03 13.21
C PHE A 53 2.39 11.32 12.78
N LEU A 54 3.03 11.25 11.61
CA LEU A 54 3.70 12.39 10.96
C LEU A 54 2.74 13.47 10.49
N VAL A 55 1.55 13.07 10.08
CA VAL A 55 0.53 13.94 9.49
C VAL A 55 -0.85 13.57 10.04
N PRO A 56 -1.81 14.52 10.04
CA PRO A 56 -3.20 14.20 10.34
C PRO A 56 -3.76 13.17 9.34
N VAL A 57 -3.92 11.92 9.78
CA VAL A 57 -4.30 10.78 8.93
C VAL A 57 -5.59 11.04 8.14
N LYS A 58 -6.60 11.67 8.77
CA LYS A 58 -7.88 11.99 8.12
C LYS A 58 -7.72 12.96 6.92
N ALA A 59 -6.74 13.85 6.97
CA ALA A 59 -6.47 14.78 5.88
C ALA A 59 -5.65 14.11 4.76
N LEU A 60 -4.89 13.07 5.08
CA LEU A 60 -3.93 12.45 4.18
C LEU A 60 -4.60 11.87 2.92
N SER A 61 -5.75 11.21 3.05
CA SER A 61 -6.54 10.73 1.92
C SER A 61 -6.86 11.84 0.90
N LYS A 62 -7.33 12.99 1.39
CA LYS A 62 -7.74 14.12 0.54
C LYS A 62 -6.51 14.74 -0.14
N ILE A 63 -5.42 14.90 0.62
CA ILE A 63 -4.16 15.46 0.12
C ILE A 63 -3.54 14.53 -0.93
N PHE A 64 -3.51 13.23 -0.66
CA PHE A 64 -2.96 12.23 -1.58
C PHE A 64 -3.74 12.20 -2.89
N ARG A 65 -5.09 12.13 -2.82
CA ARG A 65 -5.96 12.21 -4.01
C ARG A 65 -5.67 13.46 -4.84
N ALA A 66 -5.57 14.63 -4.19
CA ALA A 66 -5.28 15.88 -4.88
C ALA A 66 -3.90 15.87 -5.54
N LYS A 67 -2.85 15.49 -4.81
CA LYS A 67 -1.48 15.41 -5.35
C LYS A 67 -1.35 14.39 -6.48
N PHE A 68 -1.98 13.22 -6.36
CA PHE A 68 -1.99 12.20 -7.40
C PHE A 68 -2.69 12.72 -8.66
N ARG A 69 -3.87 13.31 -8.51
CA ARG A 69 -4.61 13.94 -9.61
C ARG A 69 -3.78 15.00 -10.32
N ASP A 70 -3.16 15.90 -9.56
CA ASP A 70 -2.39 17.01 -10.12
C ASP A 70 -1.08 16.53 -10.78
N ALA A 71 -0.47 15.47 -10.26
CA ALA A 71 0.64 14.79 -10.94
C ALA A 71 0.18 14.14 -12.25
N LEU A 72 -0.97 13.45 -12.25
CA LEU A 72 -1.50 12.78 -13.43
C LEU A 72 -1.95 13.77 -14.51
N LYS A 73 -2.47 14.95 -14.15
CA LYS A 73 -2.77 16.03 -15.11
C LYS A 73 -1.58 16.46 -15.96
N LYS A 74 -0.34 16.24 -15.49
CA LYS A 74 0.89 16.48 -16.26
C LYS A 74 1.11 15.44 -17.37
N LYS A 75 0.25 14.42 -17.43
CA LYS A 75 0.19 13.35 -18.44
C LYS A 75 -1.23 13.33 -19.04
N PRO A 76 -1.58 14.31 -19.88
CA PRO A 76 -2.95 14.48 -20.38
C PRO A 76 -3.54 13.23 -21.04
N GLU A 77 -2.70 12.45 -21.72
CA GLU A 77 -3.04 11.19 -22.38
C GLU A 77 -3.50 10.09 -21.42
N LEU A 78 -2.96 10.05 -20.21
CA LEU A 78 -3.40 9.12 -19.16
C LEU A 78 -4.55 9.73 -18.36
N PHE A 79 -4.51 11.04 -18.12
CA PHE A 79 -5.52 11.74 -17.35
C PHE A 79 -6.91 11.65 -18.00
N SER A 80 -6.99 11.74 -19.34
CA SER A 80 -8.23 11.62 -20.09
C SER A 80 -8.90 10.25 -20.00
N GLN A 81 -8.12 9.19 -19.71
CA GLN A 81 -8.63 7.83 -19.55
C GLN A 81 -9.27 7.58 -18.18
N VAL A 82 -9.02 8.46 -17.19
CA VAL A 82 -9.54 8.27 -15.83
C VAL A 82 -10.95 8.88 -15.73
N PRO A 83 -11.99 8.09 -15.39
CA PRO A 83 -13.34 8.61 -15.22
C PRO A 83 -13.39 9.71 -14.17
N SER A 84 -14.08 10.82 -14.47
CA SER A 84 -14.17 11.99 -13.58
C SER A 84 -14.68 11.66 -12.18
N GLU A 85 -15.57 10.67 -12.07
CA GLU A 85 -16.13 10.17 -10.80
C GLU A 85 -15.07 9.63 -9.84
N THR A 86 -13.93 9.14 -10.36
CA THR A 86 -12.78 8.69 -9.56
C THR A 86 -12.29 9.76 -8.60
N TRP A 87 -12.36 11.03 -9.03
CA TRP A 87 -11.90 12.18 -8.23
C TRP A 87 -12.94 12.67 -7.22
N LYS A 88 -14.20 12.25 -7.35
CA LYS A 88 -15.30 12.59 -6.43
C LYS A 88 -15.41 11.58 -5.30
N LYS A 89 -15.09 10.31 -5.54
CA LYS A 89 -15.07 9.24 -4.53
C LYS A 89 -14.10 9.55 -3.39
N ASP A 90 -14.44 9.07 -2.19
CA ASP A 90 -13.54 9.09 -1.05
C ASP A 90 -12.41 8.09 -1.27
N TRP A 91 -11.18 8.57 -1.17
CA TRP A 91 -9.99 7.74 -1.21
C TRP A 91 -9.61 7.34 0.21
N VAL A 92 -9.16 6.10 0.37
CA VAL A 92 -8.76 5.57 1.68
C VAL A 92 -7.25 5.45 1.74
N VAL A 93 -6.65 6.20 2.66
CA VAL A 93 -5.26 6.01 3.10
C VAL A 93 -5.33 5.54 4.54
N ASP A 94 -5.11 4.23 4.76
CA ASP A 94 -5.03 3.65 6.10
C ASP A 94 -3.64 3.91 6.67
N CYS A 95 -3.55 4.47 7.88
CA CYS A 95 -2.30 4.71 8.57
C CYS A 95 -2.37 4.14 9.97
N ARG A 96 -1.38 3.32 10.33
CA ARG A 96 -1.31 2.65 11.64
C ARG A 96 0.06 2.85 12.27
N PRO A 97 0.14 3.25 13.54
CA PRO A 97 1.43 3.37 14.22
C PRO A 97 2.01 1.96 14.42
N HIS A 98 3.27 1.78 14.06
CA HIS A 98 4.00 0.53 14.25
C HIS A 98 5.26 0.84 15.06
N GLY A 99 5.25 0.50 16.36
CA GLY A 99 6.26 0.90 17.36
C GLY A 99 7.72 0.87 16.88
N SER A 100 8.42 -0.24 17.09
CA SER A 100 9.84 -0.38 16.68
C SER A 100 10.05 -0.58 15.17
N GLY A 101 8.98 -0.61 14.37
CA GLY A 101 9.04 -0.86 12.93
C GLY A 101 9.35 -2.31 12.51
N GLU A 102 9.91 -3.16 13.37
CA GLU A 102 10.29 -4.54 13.02
C GLU A 102 9.09 -5.36 12.50
N ARG A 103 7.93 -5.24 13.14
CA ARG A 103 6.70 -5.89 12.68
C ARG A 103 6.22 -5.34 11.34
N ALA A 104 6.40 -4.04 11.09
CA ALA A 104 6.05 -3.43 9.81
C ALA A 104 6.97 -3.97 8.69
N LEU A 105 8.27 -4.04 8.96
CA LEU A 105 9.27 -4.60 8.05
C LEU A 105 8.98 -6.07 7.73
N LYS A 106 8.72 -6.90 8.75
CA LYS A 106 8.33 -8.31 8.57
C LYS A 106 7.02 -8.44 7.80
N TYR A 107 6.08 -7.52 7.99
CA TYR A 107 4.84 -7.47 7.21
C TYR A 107 5.11 -7.13 5.75
N LEU A 108 6.02 -6.18 5.46
CA LEU A 108 6.27 -5.74 4.08
C LEU A 108 7.23 -6.64 3.29
N ALA A 109 8.16 -7.34 3.96
CA ALA A 109 9.15 -8.18 3.31
C ALA A 109 8.56 -9.19 2.29
N PRO A 110 7.44 -9.88 2.58
CA PRO A 110 6.77 -10.73 1.59
C PRO A 110 6.36 -10.01 0.31
N TYR A 111 5.97 -8.73 0.36
CA TYR A 111 5.56 -7.97 -0.82
C TYR A 111 6.74 -7.53 -1.69
N ILE A 112 7.95 -7.52 -1.14
CA ILE A 112 9.19 -7.19 -1.87
C ILE A 112 9.81 -8.46 -2.47
N PHE A 113 9.78 -9.58 -1.73
CA PHE A 113 10.58 -10.76 -2.05
C PHE A 113 9.79 -11.99 -2.49
N ARG A 114 8.46 -12.04 -2.32
CA ARG A 114 7.66 -13.20 -2.73
C ARG A 114 6.84 -12.88 -3.98
N VAL A 115 6.76 -13.88 -4.86
CA VAL A 115 5.76 -14.01 -5.93
C VAL A 115 4.33 -13.81 -5.37
N ALA A 116 3.38 -13.41 -6.23
CA ALA A 116 2.03 -12.99 -5.82
C ALA A 116 1.28 -13.94 -4.87
N ILE A 117 1.64 -15.22 -4.87
CA ILE A 117 1.03 -16.25 -4.04
C ILE A 117 2.08 -17.26 -3.58
N SER A 118 1.96 -17.72 -2.34
CA SER A 118 2.88 -18.74 -1.80
C SER A 118 2.47 -20.15 -2.25
N ASN A 119 3.42 -21.02 -2.57
CA ASN A 119 3.16 -22.41 -2.99
C ASN A 119 2.22 -23.19 -2.06
N ARG A 120 2.29 -22.99 -0.74
CA ARG A 120 1.38 -23.64 0.22
C ARG A 120 -0.11 -23.32 0.01
N ARG A 121 -0.42 -22.25 -0.73
CA ARG A 121 -1.79 -21.87 -1.08
C ARG A 121 -2.29 -22.58 -2.34
N LEU A 122 -1.42 -23.17 -3.14
CA LEU A 122 -1.79 -23.97 -4.31
C LEU A 122 -2.32 -25.32 -3.81
N LEU A 123 -3.57 -25.64 -4.17
CA LEU A 123 -4.23 -26.88 -3.77
C LEU A 123 -4.23 -27.90 -4.91
N ARG A 124 -4.41 -27.43 -6.15
CA ARG A 124 -4.54 -28.32 -7.32
C ARG A 124 -4.12 -27.62 -8.61
N LEU A 125 -3.53 -28.38 -9.53
CA LEU A 125 -3.29 -28.02 -10.93
C LEU A 125 -3.78 -29.18 -11.78
N GLU A 126 -4.90 -29.03 -12.46
CA GLU A 126 -5.49 -30.08 -13.30
C GLU A 126 -6.30 -29.46 -14.44
N ASN A 127 -6.36 -30.13 -15.59
CA ASN A 127 -7.19 -29.71 -16.73
C ASN A 127 -6.98 -28.24 -17.13
N GLY A 128 -5.73 -27.75 -17.10
CA GLY A 128 -5.40 -26.35 -17.41
C GLY A 128 -5.86 -25.32 -16.36
N ASN A 129 -6.30 -25.76 -15.17
CA ASN A 129 -6.81 -24.87 -14.12
C ASN A 129 -5.96 -24.94 -12.85
N VAL A 130 -5.77 -23.80 -12.21
CA VAL A 130 -5.11 -23.66 -10.91
C VAL A 130 -6.18 -23.41 -9.83
N THR A 131 -6.21 -24.26 -8.81
CA THR A 131 -7.03 -24.06 -7.61
C THR A 131 -6.16 -23.66 -6.43
N PHE A 132 -6.48 -22.55 -5.78
CA PHE A 132 -5.73 -22.04 -4.64
C PHE A 132 -6.63 -21.55 -3.51
N GLN A 133 -6.10 -21.57 -2.29
CA GLN A 133 -6.76 -21.06 -1.10
C GLN A 133 -6.39 -19.60 -0.85
N TYR A 134 -7.34 -18.79 -0.41
CA TYR A 134 -7.12 -17.42 0.04
C TYR A 134 -7.94 -17.10 1.28
N ARG A 135 -7.52 -16.09 2.04
CA ARG A 135 -8.28 -15.58 3.18
C ARG A 135 -9.11 -14.38 2.73
N ASP A 136 -10.42 -14.56 2.75
CA ASP A 136 -11.40 -13.56 2.36
C ASP A 136 -11.25 -12.27 3.18
N GLY A 137 -11.32 -11.12 2.49
CA GLY A 137 -11.04 -9.81 3.08
C GLY A 137 -12.07 -9.39 4.11
N GLU A 138 -13.34 -9.71 3.88
CA GLU A 138 -14.48 -9.29 4.70
C GLU A 138 -14.75 -10.29 5.81
N THR A 139 -14.98 -11.55 5.44
CA THR A 139 -15.37 -12.63 6.37
C THR A 139 -14.20 -13.19 7.16
N LYS A 140 -12.96 -12.90 6.75
CA LYS A 140 -11.72 -13.45 7.32
C LYS A 140 -11.62 -14.98 7.29
N ARG A 141 -12.50 -15.67 6.57
CA ARG A 141 -12.50 -17.13 6.40
C ARG A 141 -11.61 -17.55 5.23
N PHE A 142 -11.14 -18.78 5.26
CA PHE A 142 -10.47 -19.37 4.11
C PHE A 142 -11.50 -19.75 3.05
N ARG A 143 -11.21 -19.43 1.80
CA ARG A 143 -11.98 -19.77 0.60
C ARG A 143 -11.04 -20.33 -0.47
N THR A 144 -11.59 -21.03 -1.44
CA THR A 144 -10.87 -21.51 -2.61
C THR A 144 -11.32 -20.74 -3.85
N LYS A 145 -10.40 -20.56 -4.79
CA LYS A 145 -10.67 -20.00 -6.11
C LYS A 145 -9.97 -20.86 -7.14
N THR A 146 -10.67 -21.10 -8.25
CA THR A 146 -10.14 -21.81 -9.42
C THR A 146 -10.15 -20.86 -10.59
N VAL A 147 -9.03 -20.78 -11.30
CA VAL A 147 -8.84 -19.95 -12.48
C VAL A 147 -8.10 -20.75 -13.55
N ALA A 148 -8.23 -20.35 -14.81
CA ALA A 148 -7.41 -20.87 -15.89
C ALA A 148 -5.93 -20.57 -15.61
N ALA A 149 -5.02 -21.45 -16.01
CA ALA A 149 -3.59 -21.29 -15.77
C ALA A 149 -3.04 -20.00 -16.42
N GLU A 150 -3.63 -19.56 -17.52
CA GLU A 150 -3.28 -18.34 -18.25
C GLU A 150 -3.70 -17.07 -17.50
N GLU A 151 -4.77 -17.15 -16.70
CA GLU A 151 -5.24 -16.07 -15.83
C GLU A 151 -4.55 -16.09 -14.45
N PHE A 152 -3.75 -17.12 -14.17
CA PHE A 152 -3.01 -17.27 -12.92
C PHE A 152 -1.72 -16.45 -12.93
N THR A 153 -1.85 -15.13 -13.05
CA THR A 153 -0.73 -14.19 -13.07
C THR A 153 -0.70 -13.32 -11.81
N PRO A 154 0.48 -13.04 -11.23
CA PRO A 154 0.73 -11.93 -10.31
C PRO A 154 0.23 -10.58 -10.85
#